data_AF-A0A852A498-F1
#
_entry.id   AF-A0A852A498-F1
#
_cell.length_a   1.000
_cell.length_b   1.000
_cell.length_c   1.000
_cell.angle_alpha   90.00
_cell.angle_beta   90.00
_cell.angle_gamma   90.00
#
_symmetry.space_group_name_H-M   'P 1'
#
loop_
_entity.id
_entity.type
_entity.pdbx_description
1 polymer ?
#
loop_
_entity_poly.entity_id
_entity_poly.type
_entity_poly.pdbx_seq_one_letter_code
_entity_poly.pdbx_strand_id
1 'polypeptide(L)'
;ALTVRFITRRFIGDYDPTLEMIYRHVAVIDGEMVHFEILDTAGQEDSLQIEEKIKWGDGFAVVYSVTDRCSFDEVMRLCFLINHLHASPKRGGGSAEQPPVVIVGNKKDLQFDRMVSTEDGENLSKALKIPFYEIS
;
A
#
# COMPACT_ATOMS: atom_id res chain seq x y z
N ALA A 1 0.60 1.97 11.23
CA ALA A 1 -0.20 1.02 12.05
C ALA A 1 -0.39 -0.36 11.42
N LEU A 2 -0.76 -0.47 10.13
CA LEU A 2 -0.92 -1.76 9.44
C LEU A 2 0.36 -2.61 9.48
N THR A 3 1.50 -2.00 9.14
CA THR A 3 2.83 -2.63 9.17
C THR A 3 3.16 -3.19 10.55
N VAL A 4 2.94 -2.40 11.60
CA VAL A 4 3.13 -2.82 12.99
C VAL A 4 2.23 -4.01 13.35
N ARG A 5 0.95 -3.99 12.93
CA ARG A 5 0.01 -5.09 13.16
C ARG A 5 0.45 -6.38 12.48
N PHE A 6 0.94 -6.28 11.25
CA PHE A 6 1.48 -7.43 10.51
C PHE A 6 2.67 -8.05 11.24
N ILE A 7 3.64 -7.24 11.65
CA ILE A 7 4.90 -7.72 12.25
C ILE A 7 4.71 -8.19 13.69
N THR A 8 4.03 -7.40 14.51
CA THR A 8 3.97 -7.61 15.97
C THR A 8 2.73 -8.37 16.42
N ARG A 9 1.75 -8.56 15.53
CA ARG A 9 0.40 -9.05 15.84
C ARG A 9 -0.35 -8.17 16.85
N ARG A 10 0.10 -6.94 17.11
CA ARG A 10 -0.53 -5.97 18.03
C ARG A 10 -0.95 -4.72 17.28
N PHE A 11 -2.02 -4.09 17.75
CA PHE A 11 -2.39 -2.74 17.33
C PHE A 11 -1.84 -1.75 18.36
N ILE A 12 -1.12 -0.74 17.88
CA ILE A 12 -0.65 0.39 18.70
C ILE A 12 -1.47 1.59 18.24
N GLY A 13 -2.37 2.07 19.11
CA GLY A 13 -3.27 3.19 18.80
C GLY A 13 -2.54 4.51 18.61
N ASP A 14 -1.51 4.74 19.43
CA ASP A 14 -0.65 5.92 19.32
C ASP A 14 0.54 5.59 18.40
N TYR A 15 0.36 5.89 17.11
CA TYR A 15 1.44 5.82 16.12
C TYR A 15 1.82 7.25 15.72
N ASP A 16 3.12 7.55 15.70
CA ASP A 16 3.60 8.85 15.25
C ASP A 16 3.39 8.97 13.72
N PRO A 17 2.55 9.91 13.26
CA PRO A 17 2.22 10.03 11.83
C PRO A 17 3.40 10.54 11.00
N THR A 18 4.45 11.09 11.62
CA THR A 18 5.64 11.59 10.91
C THR A 18 6.75 10.55 10.80
N LEU A 19 6.59 9.41 11.47
CA LEU A 19 7.61 8.38 11.53
C LEU A 19 7.57 7.46 10.30
N GLU A 20 8.53 7.68 9.41
CA GLU A 20 8.90 6.72 8.38
C GLU A 20 9.90 5.70 8.92
N MET A 21 9.70 4.41 8.60
CA MET A 21 10.55 3.33 9.10
C MET A 21 10.62 2.15 8.13
N ILE A 22 11.81 1.56 7.97
CA ILE A 22 11.98 0.27 7.30
C ILE A 22 11.96 -0.83 8.34
N TYR A 23 11.00 -1.73 8.24
CA TYR A 23 10.91 -2.91 9.08
C TYR A 23 11.40 -4.15 8.33
N ARG A 24 12.17 -5.00 9.02
CA ARG A 24 12.58 -6.30 8.48
C ARG A 24 11.74 -7.40 9.12
N HIS A 25 11.20 -8.28 8.29
CA HIS A 25 10.39 -9.41 8.73
C HIS A 25 10.74 -10.66 7.93
N VAL A 26 10.63 -11.84 8.56
CA VAL A 26 10.81 -13.12 7.90
C VAL A 26 9.56 -13.95 8.14
N ALA A 27 8.98 -14.48 7.08
CA ALA A 27 7.81 -15.35 7.16
C ALA A 27 7.99 -16.60 6.30
N VAL A 28 7.32 -17.69 6.65
CA VAL A 28 7.25 -18.89 5.82
C VAL A 28 6.00 -18.79 4.95
N ILE A 29 6.17 -18.77 3.64
CA ILE A 29 5.09 -18.71 2.65
C ILE A 29 5.26 -19.90 1.71
N ASP A 30 4.22 -20.72 1.58
CA ASP A 30 4.23 -21.94 0.76
C ASP A 30 5.40 -22.89 1.05
N GLY A 31 5.87 -22.90 2.31
CA GLY A 31 6.97 -23.72 2.78
C GLY A 31 8.36 -23.08 2.63
N GLU A 32 8.47 -21.94 1.96
CA GLU A 32 9.72 -21.22 1.73
C GLU A 32 9.90 -20.05 2.70
N MET A 33 11.13 -19.80 3.16
CA MET A 33 11.43 -18.63 3.97
C MET A 33 11.57 -17.39 3.09
N VAL A 34 10.69 -16.41 3.31
CA VAL A 34 10.68 -15.14 2.59
C VAL A 34 11.09 -14.01 3.51
N HIS A 35 12.04 -13.20 3.05
CA HIS A 35 12.52 -12.01 3.74
C HIS A 35 11.81 -10.77 3.17
N PHE A 36 11.27 -9.95 4.06
CA PHE A 36 10.60 -8.70 3.74
C PHE A 36 11.39 -7.52 4.29
N GLU A 37 11.61 -6.51 3.46
CA GLU A 37 11.87 -5.14 3.89
C GLU A 37 10.61 -4.32 3.60
N ILE A 38 9.96 -3.82 4.64
CA ILE A 38 8.70 -3.08 4.53
C ILE A 38 8.98 -1.63 4.90
N LEU A 39 8.89 -0.75 3.90
CA LEU A 39 8.93 0.69 4.11
C LEU A 39 7.52 1.18 4.54
N ASP A 40 7.38 1.60 5.80
CA ASP A 40 6.18 2.28 6.31
C ASP A 40 6.36 3.78 6.10
N THR A 41 5.56 4.37 5.21
CA THR A 41 5.66 5.76 4.77
C THR A 41 4.91 6.71 5.70
N ALA A 42 5.39 7.94 5.86
CA ALA A 42 4.77 8.95 6.73
C ALA A 42 3.54 9.66 6.09
N GLY A 43 3.34 9.56 4.76
CA GLY A 43 2.16 10.12 4.08
C GLY A 43 2.19 11.65 3.89
N GLN A 44 3.33 12.29 4.17
CA GLN A 44 3.57 13.72 3.98
C GLN A 44 4.70 13.99 2.97
N GLU A 45 4.87 13.08 2.02
CA GLU A 45 5.94 13.15 1.03
C GLU A 45 5.71 14.20 -0.05
N ASP A 46 6.80 14.84 -0.49
CA ASP A 46 6.79 15.54 -1.77
C ASP A 46 6.85 14.56 -2.96
N SER A 47 6.58 15.06 -4.17
CA SER A 47 6.56 14.23 -5.37
C SER A 47 7.87 13.47 -5.61
N LEU A 48 9.04 14.06 -5.31
CA LEU A 48 10.34 13.40 -5.53
C LEU A 48 10.53 12.24 -4.56
N GLN A 49 10.19 12.44 -3.29
CA GLN A 49 10.23 11.41 -2.27
C GLN A 49 9.30 10.25 -2.62
N ILE A 50 8.09 10.52 -3.12
CA ILE A 50 7.17 9.47 -3.57
C ILE A 50 7.82 8.65 -4.70
N GLU A 51 8.43 9.30 -5.70
CA GLU A 51 9.09 8.58 -6.79
C GLU A 51 10.27 7.72 -6.33
N GLU A 52 11.08 8.20 -5.40
CA GLU A 52 12.21 7.45 -4.84
C GLU A 52 11.73 6.20 -4.10
N LYS A 53 10.69 6.33 -3.30
CA LYS A 53 10.06 5.21 -2.57
C LYS A 53 9.45 4.19 -3.52
N ILE A 54 8.78 4.65 -4.58
CA ILE A 54 8.26 3.78 -5.64
C ILE A 54 9.41 3.09 -6.37
N LYS A 55 10.51 3.77 -6.67
CA LYS A 55 11.65 3.14 -7.33
C LYS A 55 12.32 2.06 -6.49
N TRP A 56 12.26 2.19 -5.15
CA TRP A 56 12.80 1.22 -4.20
C TRP A 56 11.95 -0.04 -4.05
N GLY A 57 10.61 0.08 -4.08
CA GLY A 57 9.71 -1.04 -3.81
C GLY A 57 9.57 -2.04 -4.96
N ASP A 58 9.56 -3.33 -4.63
CA ASP A 58 9.25 -4.42 -5.56
C ASP A 58 7.75 -4.81 -5.58
N GLY A 59 6.97 -4.29 -4.63
CA GLY A 59 5.53 -4.52 -4.51
C GLY A 59 4.86 -3.48 -3.61
N PHE A 60 3.56 -3.24 -3.81
CA PHE A 60 2.89 -2.08 -3.22
C PHE A 60 1.54 -2.43 -2.60
N ALA A 61 1.34 -2.00 -1.35
CA ALA A 61 0.02 -1.90 -0.73
C ALA A 61 -0.39 -0.42 -0.71
N VAL A 62 -1.37 -0.05 -1.54
CA VAL A 62 -1.91 1.31 -1.59
C VAL A 62 -3.10 1.38 -0.65
N VAL A 63 -2.90 2.03 0.50
CA VAL A 63 -3.84 2.03 1.61
C VAL A 63 -4.60 3.36 1.67
N TYR A 64 -5.93 3.30 1.74
CA TYR A 64 -6.78 4.45 2.05
C TYR A 64 -7.61 4.18 3.31
N SER A 65 -8.21 5.21 3.90
CA SER A 65 -9.12 5.07 5.04
C SER A 65 -10.57 5.13 4.55
N VAL A 66 -11.42 4.18 4.93
CA VAL A 66 -12.85 4.21 4.55
C VAL A 66 -13.60 5.42 5.12
N THR A 67 -13.01 6.08 6.13
CA THR A 67 -13.50 7.31 6.77
C THR A 67 -12.88 8.58 6.20
N ASP A 68 -12.10 8.51 5.11
CA ASP A 68 -11.45 9.68 4.51
C ASP A 68 -11.50 9.57 2.98
N ARG A 69 -12.41 10.35 2.39
CA ARG A 69 -12.60 10.38 0.94
C ARG A 69 -11.37 10.91 0.19
N CYS A 70 -10.64 11.87 0.75
CA CYS A 70 -9.45 12.43 0.12
C CYS A 70 -8.36 11.34 -0.04
N SER A 71 -8.20 10.48 0.98
CA SER A 71 -7.28 9.35 0.90
C SER A 71 -7.65 8.34 -0.19
N PHE A 72 -8.94 8.15 -0.47
CA PHE A 72 -9.42 7.26 -1.53
C PHE A 72 -9.19 7.85 -2.92
N ASP A 73 -9.46 9.15 -3.10
CA ASP A 73 -9.29 9.82 -4.39
C ASP A 73 -7.82 9.79 -4.86
N GLU A 74 -6.87 9.72 -3.92
CA GLU A 74 -5.43 9.66 -4.19
C GLU A 74 -4.93 8.29 -4.70
N VAL A 75 -5.68 7.20 -4.44
CA VAL A 75 -5.30 5.82 -4.82
C VAL A 75 -5.01 5.71 -6.31
N MET A 76 -5.86 6.33 -7.15
CA MET A 76 -5.69 6.28 -8.61
C MET A 76 -4.37 6.92 -9.06
N ARG A 77 -4.00 8.05 -8.45
CA ARG A 77 -2.75 8.76 -8.77
C ARG A 77 -1.54 7.93 -8.40
N LEU A 78 -1.56 7.30 -7.22
CA LEU A 78 -0.46 6.45 -6.74
C LEU A 78 -0.30 5.20 -7.60
N CYS A 79 -1.39 4.49 -7.92
CA CYS A 79 -1.35 3.32 -8.81
C CYS A 79 -0.82 3.69 -10.21
N PHE A 80 -1.22 4.84 -10.76
CA PHE A 80 -0.69 5.32 -12.03
C PHE A 80 0.83 5.56 -11.95
N LEU A 81 1.29 6.23 -10.90
CA LEU A 81 2.70 6.55 -10.72
C LEU A 81 3.57 5.29 -10.55
N ILE A 82 3.09 4.30 -9.80
CA ILE A 82 3.73 2.99 -9.65
C ILE A 82 3.94 2.34 -11.02
N ASN A 83 2.88 2.24 -11.83
CA ASN A 83 2.95 1.62 -13.14
C ASN A 83 3.86 2.40 -14.10
N HIS A 84 3.80 3.74 -14.05
CA HIS A 84 4.60 4.60 -14.91
C HIS A 84 6.10 4.48 -14.64
N LEU A 85 6.50 4.48 -13.36
CA LEU A 85 7.91 4.43 -12.97
C LEU A 85 8.53 3.04 -13.16
N HIS A 86 7.72 1.98 -13.18
CA HIS A 86 8.16 0.61 -13.43
C HIS A 86 8.07 0.18 -14.90
N ALA A 87 7.36 0.92 -15.75
CA ALA A 87 7.32 0.65 -17.19
C ALA A 87 8.66 0.90 -17.92
N SER A 88 9.68 1.48 -17.25
CA SER A 88 10.96 1.80 -17.89
C SER A 88 11.86 0.56 -18.05
N PRO A 89 12.30 0.21 -19.28
CA PRO A 89 13.08 -0.99 -19.57
C PRO A 89 14.53 -0.99 -19.04
N LYS A 90 14.92 -0.01 -18.22
CA LYS A 90 16.29 0.16 -17.70
C LYS A 90 16.60 -0.71 -16.48
N ARG A 91 15.64 -1.41 -15.89
CA ARG A 91 15.92 -2.37 -14.80
C ARG A 91 16.39 -3.69 -15.42
N GLY A 92 17.70 -3.83 -15.57
CA GLY A 92 18.36 -5.02 -16.10
C GLY A 92 18.25 -6.19 -15.14
N GLY A 93 17.19 -6.98 -15.26
CA GLY A 93 17.05 -8.27 -14.57
C GLY A 93 15.62 -8.77 -14.53
N GLY A 94 15.26 -9.67 -15.46
CA GLY A 94 14.10 -10.58 -15.35
C GLY A 94 12.71 -9.95 -15.47
N SER A 95 12.09 -10.14 -16.64
CA SER A 95 10.68 -9.82 -16.99
C SER A 95 10.21 -8.37 -16.80
N ALA A 96 9.75 -7.78 -17.90
CA ALA A 96 9.07 -6.47 -17.98
C ALA A 96 7.65 -6.50 -17.35
N GLU A 97 7.50 -7.17 -16.22
CA GLU A 97 6.22 -7.33 -15.53
C GLU A 97 6.03 -6.18 -14.54
N GLN A 98 4.81 -5.63 -14.50
CA GLN A 98 4.45 -4.56 -13.57
C GLN A 98 4.57 -5.09 -12.13
N PRO A 99 5.03 -4.27 -11.17
CA PRO A 99 5.12 -4.72 -9.78
C PRO A 99 3.72 -5.10 -9.26
N PRO A 100 3.59 -6.13 -8.41
CA PRO A 100 2.33 -6.44 -7.77
C PRO A 100 1.83 -5.25 -6.93
N VAL A 101 0.56 -4.88 -7.13
CA VAL A 101 -0.12 -3.84 -6.37
C VAL A 101 -1.39 -4.42 -5.76
N VAL A 102 -1.74 -3.98 -4.55
CA VAL A 102 -3.03 -4.24 -3.90
C VAL A 102 -3.60 -2.95 -3.34
N ILE A 103 -4.91 -2.74 -3.51
CA ILE A 103 -5.64 -1.62 -2.89
C ILE A 103 -6.21 -2.11 -1.56
N VAL A 104 -6.04 -1.31 -0.51
CA VAL A 104 -6.48 -1.67 0.84
C VAL A 104 -7.33 -0.56 1.43
N GLY A 105 -8.61 -0.85 1.66
CA GLY A 105 -9.53 0.02 2.41
C GLY A 105 -9.42 -0.26 3.91
N ASN A 106 -8.72 0.60 4.64
CA ASN A 106 -8.48 0.42 6.07
C ASN A 106 -9.56 1.08 6.94
N LYS A 107 -9.62 0.69 8.22
CA LYS A 107 -10.59 1.14 9.23
C LYS A 107 -12.02 0.69 8.96
N LYS A 108 -12.18 -0.51 8.41
CA LYS A 108 -13.48 -1.13 8.12
C LYS A 108 -14.41 -1.18 9.33
N ASP A 109 -13.86 -1.24 10.53
CA ASP A 109 -14.60 -1.23 11.80
C ASP A 109 -15.35 0.08 12.07
N LEU A 110 -14.90 1.21 11.51
CA LEU A 110 -15.51 2.53 11.69
C LEU A 110 -16.68 2.78 10.73
N GLN A 111 -17.71 1.92 10.80
CA GLN A 111 -18.87 1.97 9.89
C GLN A 111 -19.69 3.26 10.02
N PHE A 112 -19.76 3.84 11.21
CA PHE A 112 -20.52 5.07 11.45
C PHE A 112 -19.87 6.32 10.83
N ASP A 113 -18.54 6.31 10.67
CA ASP A 113 -17.76 7.40 10.09
C ASP A 113 -17.40 7.12 8.62
N ARG A 114 -17.98 6.07 8.02
CA ARG A 114 -17.65 5.65 6.65
C ARG A 114 -18.07 6.72 5.64
N MET A 115 -17.09 7.17 4.85
CA MET A 115 -17.26 8.12 3.75
C MET A 115 -17.10 7.46 2.37
N VAL A 116 -16.46 6.30 2.31
CA VAL A 116 -16.22 5.53 1.08
C VAL A 116 -16.92 4.19 1.21
N SER A 117 -17.84 3.89 0.29
CA SER A 117 -18.55 2.61 0.31
C SER A 117 -17.63 1.48 -0.13
N THR A 118 -17.96 0.24 0.26
CA THR A 118 -17.24 -0.93 -0.26
C THR A 118 -17.41 -1.06 -1.78
N GLU A 119 -18.57 -0.67 -2.31
CA GLU A 119 -18.85 -0.64 -3.75
C GLU A 119 -17.91 0.33 -4.49
N ASP A 120 -17.60 1.50 -3.93
CA ASP A 120 -16.62 2.44 -4.53
C ASP A 120 -15.24 1.78 -4.67
N GLY A 121 -14.79 1.08 -3.62
CA GLY A 121 -13.52 0.33 -3.62
C GLY A 121 -13.50 -0.80 -4.65
N GLU A 122 -14.58 -1.58 -4.73
CA GLU A 122 -14.74 -2.64 -5.74
C GLU A 122 -14.77 -2.10 -7.17
N ASN A 123 -15.45 -0.96 -7.39
CA ASN A 123 -15.52 -0.32 -8.69
C ASN A 123 -14.15 0.20 -9.13
N LEU A 124 -13.40 0.82 -8.22
CA LEU A 124 -12.02 1.24 -8.48
C LEU A 124 -11.11 0.04 -8.78
N SER A 125 -11.22 -1.03 -8.01
CA SER A 125 -10.50 -2.29 -8.23
C SER A 125 -10.76 -2.86 -9.62
N LYS A 126 -12.02 -2.95 -10.05
CA LYS A 126 -12.42 -3.42 -11.38
C LYS A 126 -11.87 -2.51 -12.48
N ALA A 127 -11.93 -1.21 -12.29
CA ALA A 127 -11.45 -0.23 -13.26
C ALA A 127 -9.93 -0.31 -13.46
N LEU A 128 -9.17 -0.46 -12.38
CA LEU A 128 -7.71 -0.54 -12.41
C LEU A 128 -7.17 -1.96 -12.62
N LYS A 129 -8.03 -2.99 -12.48
CA LYS A 129 -7.67 -4.42 -12.47
C LYS A 129 -6.63 -4.76 -11.39
N ILE A 130 -6.79 -4.16 -10.21
CA ILE A 130 -5.91 -4.36 -9.05
C ILE A 130 -6.73 -5.01 -7.93
N PRO A 131 -6.24 -6.07 -7.26
CA PRO A 131 -6.93 -6.70 -6.13
C PRO A 131 -7.28 -5.69 -5.03
N PHE A 132 -8.43 -5.89 -4.37
CA PHE A 132 -8.92 -5.01 -3.32
C PHE A 132 -9.35 -5.80 -2.08
N TYR A 133 -9.01 -5.28 -0.91
CA TYR A 133 -9.43 -5.81 0.39
C TYR A 133 -9.79 -4.68 1.34
N GLU A 134 -10.81 -4.88 2.18
CA GLU A 134 -11.06 -4.03 3.35
C GLU A 134 -10.56 -4.70 4.64
N ILE A 135 -9.89 -3.94 5.49
CA ILE A 135 -9.27 -4.43 6.73
C ILE A 135 -9.50 -3.47 7.93
N SER A 136 -9.15 -3.96 9.13
CA SER A 136 -9.14 -3.25 10.41
C SER A 136 -7.88 -3.62 11.19
#